data_AF-A0A2E1TIT8-F1
#
_entry.id   AF-A0A2E1TIT8-F1
#
_cell.length_a   1.000
_cell.length_b   1.000
_cell.length_c   1.000
_cell.angle_alpha   90.00
_cell.angle_beta   90.00
_cell.angle_gamma   90.00
#
_symmetry.space_group_name_H-M   'P 1'
#
loop_
_entity.id
_entity.type
_entity.pdbx_description
1 polymer ?
#
loop_
_entity_poly.entity_id
_entity_poly.type
_entity_poly.pdbx_seq_one_letter_code
_entity_poly.pdbx_strand_id
1 'polypeptide(L)'
;MNYIRKIKIILVLFFLASCQNSDDTKRLSQMIGAAIGGAVGSKIGKGTGNTIATILGATTGYLVGSKISHILNERDKEELNKKIENTLENNLDGISSNWKSKNEPNTSAIITPKDRFKYETYNCRNYEQIIRKDNEIFKVNSKACRDENGNWKILNS
;
A
#
# COMPACT_ATOMS: atom_id res chain seq x y z
N MET A 1 -26.18 -11.62 -48.05
CA MET A 1 -24.78 -12.08 -47.85
C MET A 1 -23.76 -11.00 -47.47
N ASN A 2 -24.09 -9.70 -47.47
CA ASN A 2 -23.14 -8.61 -47.16
C ASN A 2 -23.20 -8.04 -45.73
N TYR A 3 -24.19 -8.43 -44.91
CA TYR A 3 -24.36 -7.90 -43.56
C TYR A 3 -23.47 -8.61 -42.52
N ILE A 4 -23.34 -9.94 -42.65
CA ILE A 4 -22.51 -10.78 -41.77
C ILE A 4 -21.01 -10.41 -41.88
N ARG A 5 -20.56 -9.95 -43.04
CA ARG A 5 -19.17 -9.52 -43.30
C ARG A 5 -18.85 -8.15 -42.66
N LYS A 6 -19.84 -7.26 -42.54
CA LYS A 6 -19.67 -5.96 -41.86
C LYS A 6 -19.67 -6.09 -40.33
N ILE A 7 -20.44 -7.03 -39.77
CA ILE A 7 -20.46 -7.33 -38.32
C ILE A 7 -19.08 -7.83 -37.84
N LYS A 8 -18.39 -8.66 -38.64
CA LYS A 8 -17.04 -9.15 -38.30
C LYS A 8 -15.98 -8.04 -38.26
N ILE A 9 -16.13 -6.99 -39.07
CA ILE A 9 -15.17 -5.87 -39.12
C ILE A 9 -15.37 -4.94 -37.91
N ILE A 10 -16.62 -4.76 -37.46
CA ILE A 10 -16.96 -3.94 -36.28
C ILE A 10 -16.52 -4.62 -34.97
N LEU A 11 -16.57 -5.95 -34.89
CA LEU A 11 -16.15 -6.69 -33.69
C LEU A 11 -14.61 -6.69 -33.49
N VAL A 12 -13.84 -6.58 -34.58
CA VAL A 12 -12.36 -6.59 -34.53
C VAL A 12 -11.78 -5.22 -34.16
N LEU A 13 -12.48 -4.12 -34.46
CA LEU A 13 -12.07 -2.76 -34.09
C LEU A 13 -12.23 -2.45 -32.60
N PHE A 14 -13.06 -3.21 -31.87
CA PHE A 14 -13.22 -3.05 -30.42
C PHE A 14 -12.05 -3.62 -29.59
N PHE A 15 -11.18 -4.44 -30.20
CA PHE A 15 -10.07 -5.08 -29.49
C PHE A 15 -8.76 -4.30 -29.52
N LEU A 16 -8.68 -3.19 -30.25
CA LEU A 16 -7.44 -2.41 -30.43
C LEU A 16 -7.30 -1.22 -29.47
N ALA A 17 -8.28 -0.97 -28.60
CA ALA A 17 -8.19 0.03 -27.54
C ALA A 17 -7.67 -0.57 -26.22
N SER A 18 -6.62 -1.40 -26.29
CA SER A 18 -5.98 -1.95 -25.10
C SER A 18 -4.47 -1.90 -25.24
N CYS A 19 -3.96 -0.68 -25.24
CA CYS A 19 -2.60 -0.37 -24.85
C CYS A 19 -2.63 1.07 -24.36
N GLN A 20 -2.30 1.30 -23.09
CA GLN A 20 -1.12 2.08 -22.69
C GLN A 20 -1.22 2.40 -21.19
N ASN A 21 -0.23 1.88 -20.44
CA ASN A 21 0.12 2.20 -19.05
C ASN A 21 -1.03 2.14 -18.03
N SER A 22 -1.30 0.95 -17.51
CA SER A 22 -2.26 0.81 -16.41
C SER A 22 -1.88 -0.23 -15.36
N ASP A 23 -0.70 -0.85 -15.39
CA ASP A 23 -0.42 -1.90 -14.41
C ASP A 23 -0.32 -1.34 -12.98
N ASP A 24 0.47 -0.29 -12.75
CA ASP A 24 0.61 0.27 -11.41
C ASP A 24 -0.66 1.01 -10.95
N THR A 25 -1.33 1.72 -11.86
CA THR A 25 -2.59 2.42 -11.58
C THR A 25 -3.74 1.45 -11.29
N LYS A 26 -3.90 0.42 -12.12
CA LYS A 26 -4.90 -0.63 -11.92
C LYS A 26 -4.61 -1.43 -10.66
N ARG A 27 -3.34 -1.69 -10.33
CA ARG A 27 -2.94 -2.37 -9.09
C ARG A 27 -3.26 -1.51 -7.87
N LEU A 28 -2.97 -0.21 -7.91
CA LEU A 28 -3.33 0.70 -6.82
C LEU A 28 -4.84 0.78 -6.61
N SER A 29 -5.60 1.01 -7.69
CA SER A 29 -7.06 1.05 -7.63
C SER A 29 -7.66 -0.28 -7.15
N GLN A 30 -7.08 -1.42 -7.54
CA GLN A 30 -7.46 -2.72 -7.01
C GLN A 30 -7.11 -2.88 -5.52
N MET A 31 -5.97 -2.37 -5.06
CA MET A 31 -5.59 -2.43 -3.65
C MET A 31 -6.50 -1.57 -2.78
N ILE A 32 -6.74 -0.32 -3.19
CA ILE A 32 -7.62 0.59 -2.47
C ILE A 32 -9.06 0.06 -2.54
N GLY A 33 -9.51 -0.42 -3.71
CA GLY A 33 -10.80 -1.07 -3.88
C GLY A 33 -10.97 -2.33 -3.04
N ALA A 34 -9.93 -3.18 -2.93
CA ALA A 34 -9.95 -4.37 -2.08
C ALA A 34 -9.97 -4.01 -0.59
N ALA A 35 -9.25 -2.97 -0.17
CA ALA A 35 -9.24 -2.49 1.21
C ALA A 35 -10.61 -1.95 1.65
N ILE A 36 -11.38 -1.36 0.74
CA ILE A 36 -12.74 -0.85 0.98
C ILE A 36 -13.79 -1.97 0.85
N GLY A 37 -13.63 -2.90 -0.10
CA GLY A 37 -14.70 -3.77 -0.59
C GLY A 37 -14.75 -5.21 -0.09
N GLY A 38 -13.84 -5.68 0.78
CA GLY A 38 -13.98 -7.00 1.38
C GLY A 38 -13.99 -8.17 0.37
N ALA A 39 -12.84 -8.40 -0.25
CA ALA A 39 -12.33 -9.63 -0.86
C ALA A 39 -12.38 -9.72 -2.39
N VAL A 40 -11.20 -9.63 -3.01
CA VAL A 40 -10.86 -10.42 -4.20
C VAL A 40 -9.43 -10.95 -4.03
N GLY A 41 -9.32 -12.27 -3.94
CA GLY A 41 -8.09 -13.00 -3.66
C GLY A 41 -7.07 -12.96 -4.80
N SER A 42 -5.82 -13.09 -4.35
CA SER A 42 -4.57 -13.24 -5.07
C SER A 42 -4.61 -14.25 -6.23
N LYS A 43 -4.49 -13.75 -7.46
CA LYS A 43 -3.92 -14.51 -8.59
C LYS A 43 -3.18 -13.56 -9.53
N ILE A 44 -2.08 -12.96 -9.09
CA ILE A 44 -1.08 -12.42 -10.02
C ILE A 44 0.30 -12.79 -9.50
N GLY A 45 0.85 -13.85 -10.08
CA GLY A 45 2.21 -14.31 -9.84
C GLY A 45 3.07 -14.21 -11.11
N LYS A 46 4.38 -14.23 -10.86
CA LYS A 46 5.51 -14.50 -11.77
C LYS A 46 6.01 -13.31 -12.60
N GLY A 47 6.64 -12.36 -11.91
CA GLY A 47 7.65 -11.46 -12.47
C GLY A 47 8.62 -11.08 -11.35
N THR A 48 9.92 -11.14 -11.61
CA THR A 48 10.97 -10.84 -10.62
C THR A 48 10.92 -9.36 -10.25
N GLY A 49 10.32 -9.05 -9.10
CA GLY A 49 10.24 -7.70 -8.53
C GLY A 49 8.79 -7.29 -8.21
N ASN A 50 8.53 -7.00 -6.94
CA ASN A 50 7.29 -6.43 -6.39
C ASN A 50 6.13 -7.41 -6.19
N THR A 51 6.32 -8.30 -5.21
CA THR A 51 5.23 -9.00 -4.53
C THR A 51 4.48 -8.01 -3.63
N ILE A 52 3.41 -7.43 -4.15
CA ILE A 52 2.52 -6.56 -3.37
C ILE A 52 1.51 -7.44 -2.63
N ALA A 53 1.64 -7.53 -1.31
CA ALA A 53 0.64 -8.18 -0.47
C ALA A 53 -0.61 -7.29 -0.37
N THR A 54 -1.72 -7.75 -0.93
CA THR A 54 -3.05 -7.16 -0.73
C THR A 54 -3.56 -7.55 0.66
N ILE A 55 -3.87 -6.58 1.52
CA ILE A 55 -4.57 -6.85 2.78
C ILE A 55 -5.95 -6.21 2.77
N LEU A 56 -6.90 -7.05 3.14
CA LEU A 56 -8.30 -6.79 3.32
C LEU A 56 -8.57 -6.25 4.72
N GLY A 57 -9.39 -5.21 4.80
CA GLY A 57 -10.19 -4.91 5.99
C GLY A 57 -9.83 -3.61 6.69
N ALA A 58 -10.87 -2.80 6.88
CA ALA A 58 -10.92 -1.50 7.53
C ALA A 58 -10.47 -1.47 9.02
N THR A 59 -9.81 -2.50 9.52
CA THR A 59 -9.34 -2.63 10.92
C THR A 59 -7.93 -3.17 11.06
N THR A 60 -7.23 -3.48 9.95
CA THR A 60 -5.90 -4.14 9.99
C THR A 60 -4.83 -3.35 9.24
N GLY A 61 -4.40 -2.25 9.86
CA GLY A 61 -2.99 -2.02 10.13
C GLY A 61 -1.98 -1.79 8.99
N TYR A 62 -1.31 -0.63 9.09
CA TYR A 62 -0.19 -0.18 8.27
C TYR A 62 0.97 -1.19 8.08
N LEU A 63 1.20 -2.12 9.02
CA LEU A 63 2.36 -3.00 9.00
C LEU A 63 2.15 -4.35 8.32
N VAL A 64 0.91 -4.72 8.00
CA VAL A 64 0.64 -6.03 7.40
C VAL A 64 1.22 -6.02 5.98
N GLY A 65 2.01 -7.05 5.63
CA GLY A 65 2.70 -7.17 4.34
C GLY A 65 4.11 -6.60 4.29
N SER A 66 4.53 -5.82 5.29
CA SER A 66 5.93 -5.41 5.41
C SER A 66 6.81 -6.57 5.90
N LYS A 67 8.10 -6.54 5.57
CA LYS A 67 9.12 -7.41 6.19
C LYS A 67 9.16 -7.29 7.72
N ILE A 68 8.46 -6.32 8.30
CA ILE A 68 8.41 -6.09 9.75
C ILE A 68 7.27 -6.90 10.40
N SER A 69 6.27 -7.34 9.65
CA SER A 69 5.07 -7.95 10.23
C SER A 69 5.34 -9.25 11.00
N HIS A 70 6.42 -9.98 10.71
CA HIS A 70 6.78 -11.20 11.43
C HIS A 70 7.62 -10.96 12.68
N ILE A 71 8.19 -9.77 12.85
CA ILE A 71 9.04 -9.43 14.00
C ILE A 71 8.28 -8.71 15.11
N LEU A 72 7.03 -8.28 14.90
CA LEU A 72 6.22 -7.62 15.93
C LEU A 72 5.04 -8.50 16.32
N ASN A 73 4.63 -8.46 17.58
CA ASN A 73 3.35 -9.04 18.01
C ASN A 73 2.16 -8.18 17.54
N GLU A 74 0.94 -8.73 17.61
CA GLU A 74 -0.26 -8.04 17.11
C GLU A 74 -0.56 -6.70 17.81
N ARG A 75 -0.30 -6.59 19.11
CA ARG A 75 -0.55 -5.36 19.88
C ARG A 75 0.43 -4.26 19.46
N ASP A 76 1.69 -4.61 19.30
CA ASP A 76 2.74 -3.72 18.84
C ASP A 76 2.50 -3.27 17.40
N LYS A 77 1.99 -4.17 16.54
CA LYS A 77 1.53 -3.78 15.21
C LYS A 77 0.46 -2.72 15.32
N GLU A 78 -0.60 -2.95 16.09
CA GLU A 78 -1.70 -1.98 16.24
C GLU A 78 -1.22 -0.61 16.77
N GLU A 79 -0.36 -0.60 17.78
CA GLU A 79 0.18 0.65 18.33
C GLU A 79 1.06 1.40 17.31
N LEU A 80 1.97 0.69 16.65
CA LEU A 80 2.84 1.29 15.65
C LEU A 80 2.03 1.76 14.42
N ASN A 81 0.98 1.04 14.04
CA ASN A 81 0.02 1.45 13.02
C ASN A 81 -0.61 2.80 13.33
N LYS A 82 -1.15 2.97 14.54
CA LYS A 82 -1.71 4.25 15.00
C LYS A 82 -0.65 5.35 15.02
N LYS A 83 0.59 5.01 15.38
CA LYS A 83 1.68 6.00 15.34
C LYS A 83 1.99 6.45 13.92
N ILE A 84 2.08 5.52 12.96
CA ILE A 84 2.35 5.82 11.56
C ILE A 84 1.25 6.76 11.04
N GLU A 85 -0.02 6.42 11.24
CA GLU A 85 -1.15 7.27 10.87
C GLU A 85 -1.02 8.69 11.40
N ASN A 86 -0.85 8.81 12.71
CA ASN A 86 -0.72 10.10 13.38
C ASN A 86 0.47 10.92 12.84
N THR A 87 1.55 10.24 12.49
CA THR A 87 2.77 10.87 11.95
C THR A 87 2.55 11.34 10.51
N LEU A 88 1.91 10.51 9.67
CA LEU A 88 1.58 10.88 8.29
C LEU A 88 0.51 11.98 8.22
N GLU A 89 -0.34 12.09 9.23
CA GLU A 89 -1.34 13.15 9.31
C GLU A 89 -0.73 14.47 9.75
N ASN A 90 -0.01 14.47 10.88
CA ASN A 90 0.27 15.70 11.62
C ASN A 90 1.70 16.23 11.43
N ASN A 91 2.67 15.37 11.12
CA ASN A 91 4.05 15.82 11.01
C ASN A 91 4.32 16.44 9.64
N LEU A 92 5.20 17.44 9.60
CA LEU A 92 5.80 17.96 8.37
C LEU A 92 6.78 16.94 7.76
N ASP A 93 7.07 17.09 6.47
CA ASP A 93 8.05 16.24 5.77
C ASP A 93 9.42 16.39 6.45
N GLY A 94 10.11 15.26 6.64
CA GLY A 94 11.39 15.19 7.34
C GLY A 94 11.30 15.18 8.88
N ILE A 95 10.15 15.54 9.46
CA ILE A 95 10.00 15.61 10.92
C ILE A 95 9.57 14.25 11.46
N SER A 96 10.53 13.56 12.08
CA SER A 96 10.35 12.20 12.57
C SER A 96 9.49 12.12 13.83
N SER A 97 8.82 11.00 14.03
CA SER A 97 8.22 10.61 15.29
C SER A 97 8.83 9.31 15.80
N ASN A 98 8.82 9.12 17.12
CA ASN A 98 9.35 7.91 17.76
C ASN A 98 8.20 7.12 18.39
N TRP A 99 8.27 5.79 18.27
CA TRP A 99 7.44 4.83 18.99
C TRP A 99 8.33 3.85 19.74
N LYS A 100 7.84 3.40 20.90
CA LYS A 100 8.48 2.37 21.70
C LYS A 100 7.41 1.41 22.14
N SER A 101 7.70 0.11 22.03
CA SER A 101 6.80 -0.91 22.50
C SER A 101 6.63 -0.86 24.01
N LYS A 102 5.40 -1.09 24.47
CA LYS A 102 5.08 -1.32 25.88
C LYS A 102 5.07 -2.81 26.23
N ASN A 103 5.05 -3.68 25.23
CA ASN A 103 4.79 -5.11 25.38
C ASN A 103 6.03 -5.96 25.12
N GLU A 104 6.90 -5.51 24.21
CA GLU A 104 8.14 -6.16 23.84
C GLU A 104 9.33 -5.31 24.30
N PRO A 105 10.25 -5.88 25.10
CA PRO A 105 11.49 -5.20 25.44
C PRO A 105 12.30 -4.91 24.17
N ASN A 106 13.18 -3.91 24.24
CA ASN A 106 14.11 -3.54 23.17
C ASN A 106 13.48 -3.29 21.78
N THR A 107 12.19 -3.00 21.73
CA THR A 107 11.45 -2.81 20.49
C THR A 107 11.03 -1.34 20.34
N SER A 108 11.45 -0.71 19.24
CA SER A 108 11.16 0.71 18.96
C SER A 108 11.13 1.01 17.46
N ALA A 109 10.53 2.13 17.08
CA ALA A 109 10.47 2.60 15.71
C ALA A 109 10.68 4.11 15.60
N ILE A 110 11.30 4.54 14.52
CA ILE A 110 11.35 5.93 14.05
C ILE A 110 10.59 6.00 12.74
N ILE A 111 9.63 6.90 12.63
CA ILE A 111 8.80 7.11 11.44
C ILE A 111 9.09 8.51 10.91
N THR A 112 9.56 8.59 9.67
CA THR A 112 9.88 9.87 9.02
C THR A 112 9.03 10.06 7.78
N PRO A 113 8.01 10.94 7.81
CA PRO A 113 7.31 11.33 6.60
C PRO A 113 8.25 11.99 5.61
N LYS A 114 8.02 11.74 4.34
CA LYS A 114 8.72 12.36 3.21
C LYS A 114 7.68 13.05 2.33
N ASP A 115 8.00 13.21 1.07
CA ASP A 115 7.25 13.94 0.07
C ASP A 115 5.78 13.48 -0.05
N ARG A 116 4.91 14.48 -0.17
CA ARG A 116 3.52 14.32 -0.60
C ARG A 116 3.46 14.44 -2.11
N PHE A 117 2.67 13.57 -2.74
CA PHE A 117 2.49 13.58 -4.18
C PHE A 117 1.09 13.09 -4.53
N LYS A 118 0.62 13.44 -5.72
CA LYS A 118 -0.59 12.84 -6.29
C LYS A 118 -0.19 11.67 -7.15
N TYR A 119 -0.88 10.56 -6.95
CA TYR A 119 -0.81 9.43 -7.84
C TYR A 119 -2.23 9.22 -8.37
N GLU A 120 -2.44 9.60 -9.63
CA GLU A 120 -3.77 9.67 -10.25
C GLU A 120 -4.70 10.59 -9.43
N THR A 121 -5.79 10.05 -8.87
CA THR A 121 -6.74 10.77 -8.02
C THR A 121 -6.40 10.68 -6.52
N TYR A 122 -5.44 9.83 -6.13
CA TYR A 122 -5.11 9.59 -4.73
C TYR A 122 -4.03 10.56 -4.24
N ASN A 123 -4.23 11.08 -3.03
CA ASN A 123 -3.22 11.85 -2.32
C ASN A 123 -2.31 10.89 -1.56
N CYS A 124 -1.04 10.87 -1.93
CA CYS A 124 -0.06 9.94 -1.40
C CYS A 124 1.07 10.65 -0.65
N ARG A 125 1.77 9.88 0.18
CA ARG A 125 2.91 10.33 0.96
C ARG A 125 3.91 9.19 1.09
N ASN A 126 5.17 9.46 0.74
CA ASN A 126 6.26 8.54 1.04
C ASN A 126 6.67 8.70 2.50
N TYR A 127 7.22 7.65 3.09
CA TYR A 127 7.77 7.72 4.42
C TYR A 127 8.77 6.58 4.68
N GLU A 128 9.65 6.82 5.63
CA GLU A 128 10.68 5.86 6.05
C GLU A 128 10.37 5.37 7.47
N GLN A 129 10.60 4.09 7.71
CA GLN A 129 10.55 3.46 9.02
C GLN A 129 11.92 2.88 9.35
N ILE A 130 12.40 3.15 10.56
CA ILE A 130 13.56 2.47 11.14
C ILE A 130 13.08 1.78 12.41
N ILE A 131 13.01 0.45 12.37
CA ILE A 131 12.53 -0.36 13.48
C ILE A 131 13.72 -1.08 14.09
N ARG A 132 13.82 -1.00 15.40
CA ARG A 132 14.82 -1.72 16.19
C ARG A 132 14.10 -2.76 17.00
N LYS A 133 14.56 -4.00 16.90
CA LYS A 133 14.14 -5.08 17.78
C LYS A 133 15.39 -5.80 18.24
N ASP A 134 15.60 -5.83 19.54
CA ASP A 134 16.83 -6.34 20.15
C ASP A 134 18.07 -5.65 19.55
N ASN A 135 18.95 -6.40 18.87
CA ASN A 135 20.15 -5.89 18.23
C ASN A 135 20.01 -5.70 16.71
N GLU A 136 18.82 -5.93 16.16
CA GLU A 136 18.56 -5.84 14.73
C GLU A 136 17.89 -4.52 14.36
N ILE A 137 18.28 -3.97 13.20
CA ILE A 137 17.74 -2.73 12.66
C ILE A 137 17.14 -3.00 11.29
N PHE A 138 15.84 -2.74 11.16
CA PHE A 138 15.06 -2.89 9.95
C PHE A 138 14.72 -1.52 9.39
N LYS A 139 15.33 -1.18 8.25
CA LYS A 139 15.04 0.05 7.54
C LYS A 139 14.11 -0.24 6.36
N VAL A 140 12.95 0.42 6.33
CA VAL A 140 11.93 0.21 5.30
C VAL A 140 11.46 1.55 4.75
N ASN A 141 11.50 1.68 3.44
CA ASN A 141 10.85 2.77 2.73
C ASN A 141 9.48 2.29 2.27
N SER A 142 8.48 3.14 2.47
CA SER A 142 7.09 2.79 2.21
C SER A 142 6.34 3.99 1.63
N LYS A 143 5.20 3.68 1.02
CA LYS A 143 4.30 4.64 0.40
C LYS A 143 2.91 4.44 1.00
N ALA A 144 2.22 5.52 1.33
CA ALA A 144 0.82 5.48 1.75
C ALA A 144 -0.01 6.41 0.88
N CYS A 145 -1.22 6.01 0.51
CA CYS A 145 -2.18 6.82 -0.24
C CYS A 145 -3.51 6.88 0.48
N ARG A 146 -4.19 8.02 0.44
CA ARG A 146 -5.53 8.15 1.00
C ARG A 146 -6.56 7.44 0.11
N ASP A 147 -7.47 6.72 0.75
CA ASP A 147 -8.69 6.23 0.11
C ASP A 147 -9.74 7.35 -0.02
N GLU A 148 -10.89 7.03 -0.61
CA GLU A 148 -12.00 7.97 -0.82
C GLU A 148 -12.58 8.53 0.48
N ASN A 149 -12.43 7.79 1.59
CA ASN A 149 -12.87 8.19 2.92
C ASN A 149 -11.77 8.96 3.68
N GLY A 150 -10.62 9.21 3.05
CA GLY A 150 -9.49 9.91 3.63
C GLY A 150 -8.57 9.04 4.49
N ASN A 151 -8.80 7.74 4.62
CA ASN A 151 -7.93 6.87 5.41
C ASN A 151 -6.64 6.56 4.65
N TRP A 152 -5.50 6.53 5.33
CA TRP A 152 -4.25 6.10 4.70
C TRP A 152 -4.25 4.58 4.46
N LYS A 153 -3.81 4.20 3.26
CA LYS A 153 -3.58 2.82 2.82
C LYS A 153 -2.14 2.67 2.40
N ILE A 154 -1.41 1.74 3.02
CA ILE A 154 -0.02 1.48 2.64
C ILE A 154 0.04 0.65 1.37
N LEU A 155 0.97 1.07 0.53
CA LEU A 155 1.40 0.40 -0.67
C LEU A 155 2.81 -0.11 -0.42
N ASN A 156 2.95 -1.43 -0.30
CA ASN A 156 4.26 -2.06 -0.31
C ASN A 156 4.80 -2.05 -1.75
N SER A 157 6.10 -1.78 -1.90
CA SER A 157 6.88 -2.14 -3.10
C SER A 157 7.62 -3.44 -2.84
#